data_AF-A0A2Z4GGJ4-F1
#
_entry.id   AF-A0A2Z4GGJ4-F1
#
_cell.length_a   1.000
_cell.length_b   1.000
_cell.length_c   1.000
_cell.angle_alpha   90.00
_cell.angle_beta   90.00
_cell.angle_gamma   90.00
#
_symmetry.space_group_name_H-M   'P 1'
#
loop_
_entity.id
_entity.type
_entity.pdbx_description
1 polymer ?
#
loop_
_entity_poly.entity_id
_entity_poly.type
_entity_poly.pdbx_seq_one_letter_code
_entity_poly.pdbx_strand_id
1 'polypeptide(L)'
;MNFQIQTGEQLFQFILLVVLIIFAIILLGVVINVFLTAQAILNKRIGIETKSFSLDTWWKKIKGEVPMEMESELMMDHDYDGIRELDNHLPPWWLGMFYAGIVFAVVYMFNYHVWKWSPLQTEEYEIAMNEAAEQKALAQENSPEEAIDESAVELITDETQVTRGKTIYEGNCAVCHGNLGEGGVGPNLTDEFWIHGGSVSSIFQTVKYGVPEKGMISWEATLKPLDIQQVSSFIISLQGTNPPNGKAAQGDKYTPEEAAEPVEAEEVI
;
A
#
# COMPACT_ATOMS: atom_id res chain seq x y z
N MET A 1 3.47 0.87 -14.98
CA MET A 1 2.31 0.18 -15.59
C MET A 1 1.99 -1.07 -14.76
N ASN A 2 1.07 -0.97 -13.80
CA ASN A 2 0.58 -2.12 -13.03
C ASN A 2 -0.53 -2.80 -13.82
N PHE A 3 -0.26 -3.98 -14.37
CA PHE A 3 -1.25 -4.76 -15.12
C PHE A 3 -2.08 -5.60 -14.16
N GLN A 4 -3.21 -5.09 -13.69
CA GLN A 4 -4.15 -5.79 -12.81
C GLN A 4 -5.16 -6.58 -13.66
N ILE A 5 -5.10 -7.92 -13.63
CA ILE A 5 -6.06 -8.80 -14.32
C ILE A 5 -7.28 -8.98 -13.42
N GLN A 6 -8.42 -8.41 -13.79
CA GLN A 6 -9.65 -8.40 -12.99
C GLN A 6 -10.73 -9.34 -13.54
N THR A 7 -10.65 -9.73 -14.82
CA THR A 7 -11.67 -10.59 -15.48
C THR A 7 -11.06 -11.82 -16.18
N GLY A 8 -11.88 -12.85 -16.39
CA GLY A 8 -11.46 -14.08 -17.09
C GLY A 8 -11.10 -13.87 -18.56
N GLU A 9 -11.71 -12.89 -19.23
CA GLU A 9 -11.36 -12.49 -20.59
C GLU A 9 -9.97 -11.84 -20.65
N GLN A 10 -9.65 -10.95 -19.70
CA GLN A 10 -8.32 -10.35 -19.57
C GLN A 10 -7.24 -11.40 -19.32
N LEU A 11 -7.55 -12.42 -18.51
CA LEU A 11 -6.64 -13.54 -18.27
C LEU A 11 -6.37 -14.34 -19.55
N PHE A 12 -7.42 -14.63 -20.34
CA PHE A 12 -7.28 -15.35 -21.60
C PHE A 12 -6.45 -14.56 -22.64
N GLN A 13 -6.73 -13.26 -22.79
CA GLN A 13 -5.97 -12.39 -23.69
C GLN A 13 -4.50 -12.27 -23.28
N PHE A 14 -4.23 -12.19 -21.98
CA PHE A 14 -2.87 -12.17 -21.45
C PHE A 14 -2.12 -13.48 -21.74
N ILE A 15 -2.74 -14.63 -21.48
CA ILE A 15 -2.14 -15.94 -21.78
C ILE A 15 -1.85 -16.07 -23.28
N LEU A 16 -2.79 -15.66 -24.14
CA LEU A 16 -2.61 -15.67 -25.59
C LEU A 16 -1.43 -14.79 -26.03
N LEU A 17 -1.32 -13.58 -25.48
CA LEU A 17 -0.19 -12.67 -25.75
C LEU A 17 1.14 -13.31 -25.36
N VAL A 18 1.23 -13.90 -24.16
CA VAL A 18 2.44 -14.58 -23.68
C VAL A 18 2.83 -15.74 -24.59
N VAL A 19 1.87 -16.56 -25.01
CA VAL A 19 2.12 -17.67 -25.95
C VAL A 19 2.62 -17.15 -27.29
N LEU A 20 2.05 -16.06 -27.82
CA LEU A 20 2.50 -15.45 -29.08
C LEU A 20 3.91 -14.87 -28.96
N ILE A 21 4.25 -14.25 -27.83
CA ILE A 21 5.61 -13.75 -27.56
C ILE A 21 6.61 -14.90 -27.49
N ILE A 22 6.29 -15.97 -26.76
CA ILE A 22 7.15 -17.16 -26.67
C ILE A 22 7.34 -17.77 -28.06
N PHE A 23 6.27 -17.91 -28.83
CA PHE A 23 6.34 -18.42 -30.21
C PHE A 23 7.21 -17.52 -31.10
N ALA A 24 7.06 -16.20 -31.01
CA ALA A 24 7.88 -15.24 -31.75
C ALA A 24 9.37 -15.33 -31.37
N ILE A 25 9.70 -15.51 -30.08
CA ILE A 25 11.08 -15.70 -29.62
C ILE A 25 11.66 -17.00 -30.17
N ILE A 26 10.89 -18.09 -30.16
CA ILE A 26 11.31 -19.38 -30.74
C ILE A 26 11.55 -19.23 -32.24
N LEU A 27 10.62 -18.59 -32.96
CA LEU A 27 10.73 -18.36 -34.40
C LEU A 27 11.97 -17.51 -34.72
N LEU A 28 12.20 -16.44 -33.95
CA LEU A 28 13.38 -15.60 -34.06
C LEU A 28 14.66 -16.41 -33.82
N GLY A 29 14.69 -17.25 -32.80
CA GLY A 29 15.82 -18.15 -32.52
C GLY A 29 16.10 -19.13 -33.66
N VAL A 30 15.04 -19.71 -34.26
CA VAL A 30 15.16 -20.58 -35.44
C VAL A 30 15.70 -19.81 -36.65
N VAL A 31 15.17 -18.61 -36.93
CA VAL A 31 15.63 -17.76 -38.03
C VAL A 31 17.08 -17.36 -37.84
N ILE A 32 17.47 -16.95 -36.63
CA ILE A 32 18.87 -16.62 -36.29
C ILE A 32 19.76 -17.85 -36.47
N ASN A 33 19.35 -19.03 -36.01
CA ASN A 33 20.15 -20.26 -36.15
C ASN A 33 20.32 -20.66 -37.63
N VAL A 34 19.24 -20.59 -38.42
CA VAL A 34 19.29 -20.82 -39.87
C VAL A 34 20.20 -19.79 -40.55
N PHE A 35 20.12 -18.52 -40.15
CA PHE A 35 20.98 -17.46 -40.68
C PHE A 35 22.45 -17.68 -40.31
N LEU A 36 22.76 -18.01 -39.05
CA LEU A 36 24.12 -18.28 -38.57
C LEU A 36 24.72 -19.52 -39.25
N THR A 37 23.95 -20.59 -39.42
CA THR A 37 24.39 -21.80 -40.13
C THR A 37 24.58 -21.55 -41.62
N ALA A 38 23.69 -20.78 -42.27
CA ALA A 38 23.86 -20.35 -43.65
C ALA A 38 25.11 -19.48 -43.82
N GLN A 39 25.35 -18.52 -42.92
CA GLN A 39 26.59 -17.74 -42.89
C GLN A 39 27.82 -18.63 -42.70
N ALA A 40 27.79 -19.60 -41.78
CA ALA A 40 28.91 -20.51 -41.56
C ALA A 40 29.22 -21.35 -42.82
N ILE A 41 28.20 -21.81 -43.54
CA ILE A 41 28.36 -22.53 -44.81
C ILE A 41 28.94 -21.61 -45.90
N LEU A 42 28.46 -20.37 -46.01
CA LEU A 42 28.95 -19.38 -46.97
C LEU A 42 30.40 -18.97 -46.68
N ASN A 43 30.73 -18.67 -45.41
CA ASN A 43 32.07 -18.29 -44.98
C ASN A 43 33.07 -19.42 -45.23
N LYS A 44 32.66 -20.68 -44.99
CA LYS A 44 33.46 -21.87 -45.35
C LYS A 44 33.72 -21.99 -46.86
N ARG A 45 32.76 -21.60 -47.72
CA ARG A 45 32.92 -21.62 -49.19
C ARG A 45 33.77 -20.47 -49.72
N ILE A 46 33.73 -19.31 -49.07
CA ILE A 46 34.48 -18.10 -49.48
C ILE A 46 35.89 -18.10 -48.84
N GLY A 47 36.22 -19.09 -48.00
CA GLY A 47 37.52 -19.20 -47.34
C GLY A 47 37.74 -18.15 -46.24
N ILE A 48 36.66 -17.54 -45.74
CA ILE A 48 36.72 -16.56 -44.66
C ILE A 48 36.75 -17.34 -43.34
N GLU A 49 37.90 -17.34 -42.67
CA GLU A 49 38.00 -17.80 -41.30
C GLU A 49 37.24 -16.84 -40.37
N THR A 50 36.04 -17.23 -39.97
CA THR A 50 35.33 -16.55 -38.89
C THR A 50 35.97 -16.92 -37.57
N LYS A 51 36.57 -15.95 -36.86
CA LYS A 51 36.91 -16.13 -35.46
C LYS A 51 35.61 -16.36 -34.68
N SER A 52 35.44 -17.55 -34.11
CA SER A 52 34.29 -17.83 -33.24
C SER A 52 34.35 -16.90 -32.02
N PHE A 53 33.19 -16.41 -31.59
CA PHE A 53 33.09 -15.70 -30.33
C PHE A 53 33.44 -16.68 -29.21
N SER A 54 34.50 -16.37 -28.46
CA SER A 54 34.95 -17.17 -27.32
C SER A 54 34.64 -16.42 -26.02
N LEU A 55 33.77 -17.00 -25.20
CA LEU A 55 33.46 -16.49 -23.86
C LEU A 55 34.73 -16.37 -23.00
N ASP A 56 35.66 -17.32 -23.10
CA ASP A 56 36.93 -17.30 -22.36
C ASP A 56 37.79 -16.09 -22.74
N THR A 57 37.91 -15.83 -24.05
CA THR A 57 38.68 -14.68 -24.55
C THR A 57 38.03 -13.35 -24.17
N TRP A 58 36.71 -13.30 -24.18
CA TRP A 58 35.95 -12.14 -23.74
C TRP A 58 36.13 -11.88 -22.24
N TRP A 59 36.02 -12.92 -21.40
CA TRP A 59 36.25 -12.83 -19.96
C TRP A 59 37.69 -12.43 -19.61
N LYS A 60 38.70 -12.98 -20.30
CA LYS A 60 40.10 -12.59 -20.10
C LYS A 60 40.32 -11.10 -20.38
N LYS A 61 39.72 -10.59 -21.45
CA LYS A 61 39.80 -9.16 -21.81
C LYS A 61 39.10 -8.25 -20.80
N ILE A 62 37.99 -8.72 -20.23
CA ILE A 62 37.21 -7.98 -19.22
C ILE A 62 37.91 -7.94 -17.88
N LYS A 63 38.51 -9.05 -17.46
CA LYS A 63 39.21 -9.15 -16.18
C LYS A 63 40.56 -8.42 -16.22
N GLY A 64 41.26 -8.46 -17.35
CA GLY A 64 42.56 -7.79 -17.48
C GLY A 64 43.58 -8.31 -16.48
N GLU A 65 43.60 -9.63 -16.28
CA GLU A 65 44.50 -10.27 -15.31
C GLU A 65 45.93 -10.33 -15.84
N VAL A 66 46.88 -9.94 -14.99
CA VAL A 66 48.30 -10.16 -15.21
C VAL A 66 48.67 -11.56 -14.68
N PRO A 67 49.38 -12.40 -15.46
CA PRO A 67 49.95 -13.66 -15.00
C PRO A 67 50.84 -13.53 -13.74
N MET A 68 50.76 -14.51 -12.84
CA MET A 68 51.48 -14.52 -11.56
C MET A 68 53.00 -14.45 -11.73
N GLU A 69 53.54 -15.00 -12.82
CA GLU A 69 54.97 -15.01 -13.12
C GLU A 69 55.54 -13.60 -13.33
N MET A 70 54.71 -12.65 -13.75
CA MET A 70 55.11 -11.25 -13.98
C MET A 70 54.86 -10.36 -12.76
N GLU A 71 54.34 -10.90 -11.65
CA GLU A 71 54.09 -10.10 -10.43
C GLU A 71 55.38 -9.46 -9.92
N SER A 72 56.50 -10.20 -9.96
CA SER A 72 57.81 -9.69 -9.51
C SER A 72 58.29 -8.46 -10.28
N GLU A 73 57.87 -8.31 -11.54
CA GLU A 73 58.23 -7.18 -12.40
C GLU A 73 57.35 -5.94 -12.14
N LEU A 74 56.21 -6.12 -11.48
CA LEU A 74 55.23 -5.08 -11.15
C LEU A 74 55.25 -4.68 -9.67
N MET A 75 56.17 -5.26 -8.88
CA MET A 75 56.29 -4.93 -7.46
C MET A 75 56.82 -3.51 -7.29
N MET A 76 56.18 -2.74 -6.42
CA MET A 76 56.70 -1.42 -6.04
C MET A 76 57.93 -1.54 -5.12
N ASP A 77 58.79 -0.52 -5.16
CA ASP A 77 60.10 -0.53 -4.47
C ASP A 77 60.02 -0.45 -2.94
N HIS A 78 58.83 -0.28 -2.36
CA HIS A 78 58.63 -0.11 -0.92
C HIS A 78 57.88 -1.28 -0.30
N ASP A 79 58.19 -1.54 0.97
CA ASP A 79 57.62 -2.61 1.79
C ASP A 79 57.16 -2.01 3.12
N TYR A 80 55.91 -2.26 3.49
CA TYR A 80 55.31 -1.82 4.74
C TYR A 80 54.96 -3.03 5.59
N ASP A 81 55.77 -3.30 6.61
CA ASP A 81 55.53 -4.39 7.58
C ASP A 81 55.34 -5.78 6.91
N GLY A 82 56.11 -6.05 5.86
CA GLY A 82 56.04 -7.29 5.09
C GLY A 82 54.92 -7.30 4.02
N ILE A 83 54.13 -6.24 3.91
CA ILE A 83 53.13 -6.06 2.85
C ILE A 83 53.78 -5.26 1.72
N ARG A 84 53.67 -5.80 0.51
CA ARG A 84 54.12 -5.16 -0.72
C ARG A 84 52.95 -4.95 -1.66
N GLU A 85 53.04 -3.90 -2.45
CA GLU A 85 51.98 -3.48 -3.34
C GLU A 85 52.37 -3.71 -4.81
N LEU A 86 51.38 -4.07 -5.63
CA LEU A 86 51.52 -4.36 -7.04
C LEU A 86 51.06 -3.14 -7.86
N ASP A 87 51.88 -2.65 -8.79
CA ASP A 87 51.49 -1.60 -9.74
C ASP A 87 50.70 -2.20 -10.91
N ASN A 88 49.52 -2.76 -10.61
CA ASN A 88 48.64 -3.34 -11.60
C ASN A 88 47.63 -2.32 -12.13
N HIS A 89 47.24 -2.45 -13.40
CA HIS A 89 46.19 -1.62 -13.96
C HIS A 89 44.81 -2.00 -13.40
N LEU A 90 43.89 -1.03 -13.39
CA LEU A 90 42.52 -1.28 -12.94
C LEU A 90 41.82 -2.28 -13.87
N PRO A 91 41.00 -3.20 -13.33
CA PRO A 91 40.21 -4.11 -14.16
C PRO A 91 39.28 -3.32 -15.10
N PRO A 92 39.29 -3.61 -16.43
CA PRO A 92 38.47 -2.88 -17.40
C PRO A 92 36.97 -2.85 -17.07
N TRP A 93 36.43 -3.93 -16.49
CA TRP A 93 35.04 -3.98 -16.06
C TRP A 93 34.73 -3.01 -14.91
N TRP A 94 35.65 -2.88 -13.96
CA TRP A 94 35.51 -1.99 -12.81
C TRP A 94 35.51 -0.53 -13.29
N LEU A 95 36.44 -0.20 -14.19
CA LEU A 95 36.51 1.13 -14.79
C LEU A 95 35.25 1.44 -15.64
N GLY A 96 34.73 0.44 -16.36
CA GLY A 96 33.46 0.54 -17.07
C GLY A 96 32.29 0.88 -16.15
N MET A 97 32.19 0.20 -15.01
CA MET A 97 31.16 0.47 -13.99
C MET A 97 31.32 1.87 -13.37
N PHE A 98 32.56 2.30 -13.12
CA PHE A 98 32.86 3.63 -12.63
C PHE A 98 32.33 4.72 -13.57
N TYR A 99 32.64 4.62 -14.87
CA TYR A 99 32.12 5.57 -15.87
C TYR A 99 30.62 5.45 -16.11
N ALA A 100 30.06 4.24 -16.06
CA ALA A 100 28.61 4.04 -16.14
C ALA A 100 27.88 4.76 -14.99
N GLY A 101 28.43 4.70 -13.77
CA GLY A 101 27.92 5.44 -12.62
C GLY A 101 27.93 6.96 -12.83
N ILE A 102 29.01 7.49 -13.43
CA ILE A 102 29.09 8.92 -13.78
C ILE A 102 28.01 9.31 -14.80
N VAL A 103 27.86 8.53 -15.87
CA VAL A 103 26.83 8.77 -16.88
C VAL A 103 25.43 8.70 -16.27
N PHE A 104 25.16 7.70 -15.43
CA PHE A 104 23.90 7.56 -14.72
C PHE A 104 23.60 8.79 -13.85
N ALA A 105 24.58 9.28 -13.08
CA ALA A 105 24.41 10.45 -12.22
C ALA A 105 24.07 11.72 -13.04
N VAL A 106 24.73 11.92 -14.19
CA VAL A 106 24.42 13.04 -15.09
C VAL A 106 23.00 12.91 -15.64
N VAL A 107 22.63 11.74 -16.17
CA VAL A 107 21.26 11.50 -16.70
C VAL A 107 20.21 11.71 -15.62
N TYR A 108 20.45 11.20 -14.40
CA TYR A 108 19.57 11.38 -13.25
C TYR A 108 19.38 12.86 -12.92
N MET A 109 20.46 13.64 -12.82
CA MET A 109 20.40 15.07 -12.55
C MET A 109 19.57 15.80 -13.61
N PHE A 110 19.78 15.51 -14.90
CA PHE A 110 19.01 16.15 -15.95
C PHE A 110 17.54 15.74 -15.95
N ASN A 111 17.22 14.47 -15.72
CA ASN A 111 15.86 13.96 -15.68
C ASN A 111 15.04 14.58 -14.53
N TYR A 112 15.56 14.57 -13.30
CA TYR A 112 14.82 15.02 -12.11
C TYR A 112 14.94 16.53 -11.84
N HIS A 113 16.10 17.13 -12.07
CA HIS A 113 16.35 18.52 -11.66
C HIS A 113 16.34 19.55 -12.80
N VAL A 114 16.68 19.15 -14.03
CA VAL A 114 16.73 20.09 -15.19
C VAL A 114 15.44 20.04 -16.01
N TRP A 115 15.10 18.88 -16.55
CA TRP A 115 13.92 18.71 -17.40
C TRP A 115 12.65 18.34 -16.62
N LYS A 116 12.81 17.85 -15.39
CA LYS A 116 11.70 17.44 -14.50
C LYS A 116 10.73 16.48 -15.20
N TRP A 117 11.27 15.51 -15.93
CA TRP A 117 10.46 14.48 -16.61
C TRP A 117 9.92 13.44 -15.64
N SER A 118 10.50 13.33 -14.45
CA SER A 118 10.04 12.44 -13.39
C SER A 118 9.87 13.23 -12.09
N PRO A 119 8.81 12.94 -11.32
CA PRO A 119 8.50 13.64 -10.08
C PRO A 119 9.57 13.38 -9.02
N LEU A 120 9.81 14.37 -8.16
CA LEU A 120 10.63 14.18 -6.96
C LEU A 120 9.82 13.46 -5.87
N GLN A 121 10.50 12.95 -4.84
CA GLN A 121 9.86 12.18 -3.77
C GLN A 121 8.63 12.86 -3.14
N THR A 122 8.68 14.17 -2.92
CA THR A 122 7.55 14.93 -2.35
C THR A 122 6.37 14.99 -3.32
N GLU A 123 6.65 15.17 -4.61
CA GLU A 123 5.63 15.22 -5.65
C GLU A 123 5.01 13.82 -5.88
N GLU A 124 5.83 12.75 -5.85
CA GLU A 124 5.32 11.37 -5.87
C GLU A 124 4.39 11.09 -4.69
N TYR A 125 4.73 11.58 -3.50
CA TYR A 125 3.87 11.46 -2.32
C TYR A 125 2.54 12.19 -2.51
N GLU A 126 2.57 13.42 -3.01
CA GLU A 126 1.35 14.19 -3.29
C GLU A 126 0.47 13.52 -4.34
N ILE A 127 1.07 13.00 -5.42
CA ILE A 127 0.37 12.22 -6.44
C ILE A 127 -0.30 11.00 -5.81
N ALA A 128 0.44 10.21 -5.02
CA ALA A 128 -0.10 9.02 -4.36
C ALA A 128 -1.23 9.34 -3.38
N MET A 129 -1.12 10.44 -2.62
CA MET A 129 -2.17 10.89 -1.70
C MET A 129 -3.42 11.36 -2.46
N ASN A 130 -3.26 12.06 -3.58
CA ASN A 130 -4.37 12.49 -4.42
C ASN A 130 -5.07 11.30 -5.08
N GLU A 131 -4.33 10.32 -5.58
CA GLU A 131 -4.89 9.07 -6.11
C GLU A 131 -5.66 8.29 -5.04
N ALA A 132 -5.12 8.21 -3.82
CA ALA A 132 -5.81 7.57 -2.69
C ALA A 132 -7.09 8.33 -2.28
N ALA A 133 -7.05 9.67 -2.28
CA ALA A 133 -8.21 10.50 -2.01
C ALA A 133 -9.30 10.34 -3.08
N GLU A 134 -8.91 10.29 -4.37
CA GLU A 134 -9.83 10.03 -5.47
C GLU A 134 -10.47 8.64 -5.34
N GLN A 135 -9.68 7.61 -5.05
CA GLN A 135 -10.21 6.26 -4.81
C GLN A 135 -11.18 6.23 -3.63
N LYS A 136 -10.88 6.95 -2.55
CA LYS A 136 -11.78 7.08 -1.41
C LYS A 136 -13.08 7.80 -1.79
N ALA A 137 -12.99 8.89 -2.57
CA ALA A 137 -14.17 9.61 -3.04
C ALA A 137 -15.03 8.77 -3.98
N LEU A 138 -14.42 8.01 -4.90
CA LEU A 138 -15.12 7.07 -5.78
C LEU A 138 -15.76 5.93 -4.97
N ALA A 139 -15.10 5.44 -3.92
CA ALA A 139 -15.70 4.45 -3.02
C ALA A 139 -16.91 5.04 -2.28
N GLN A 140 -16.82 6.28 -1.79
CA GLN A 140 -17.93 6.98 -1.15
C GLN A 140 -19.11 7.23 -2.11
N GLU A 141 -18.85 7.60 -3.37
CA GLU A 141 -19.89 7.79 -4.39
C GLU A 141 -20.60 6.48 -4.72
N ASN A 142 -19.85 5.38 -4.89
CA ASN A 142 -20.40 4.07 -5.21
C ASN A 142 -20.97 3.33 -3.99
N SER A 143 -20.74 3.83 -2.78
CA SER A 143 -21.20 3.22 -1.53
C SER A 143 -21.50 4.31 -0.49
N PRO A 144 -22.70 4.94 -0.56
CA PRO A 144 -23.13 5.96 0.40
C PRO A 144 -23.07 5.48 1.86
N GLU A 145 -23.26 4.17 2.05
CA GLU A 145 -23.13 3.46 3.34
C GLU A 145 -21.70 3.47 3.92
N GLU A 146 -20.68 3.69 3.09
CA GLU A 146 -19.27 3.84 3.49
C GLU A 146 -18.88 5.32 3.71
N ALA A 147 -19.77 6.25 3.35
CA ALA A 147 -19.55 7.69 3.53
C ALA A 147 -20.16 8.25 4.82
N ILE A 148 -20.87 7.44 5.61
CA ILE A 148 -21.47 7.87 6.88
C ILE A 148 -20.36 8.28 7.86
N ASP A 149 -20.41 9.52 8.32
CA ASP A 149 -19.53 10.04 9.36
C ASP A 149 -20.34 10.58 10.55
N GLU A 150 -19.66 11.15 11.54
CA GLU A 150 -20.28 11.66 12.76
C GLU A 150 -21.29 12.79 12.48
N SER A 151 -21.16 13.48 11.35
CA SER A 151 -22.06 14.58 10.95
C SER A 151 -23.25 14.10 10.11
N ALA A 152 -23.08 12.99 9.39
CA ALA A 152 -24.11 12.40 8.53
C ALA A 152 -24.89 11.23 9.17
N VAL A 153 -24.52 10.82 10.40
CA VAL A 153 -25.16 9.71 11.09
C VAL A 153 -26.55 10.07 11.60
N GLU A 154 -27.53 9.27 11.21
CA GLU A 154 -28.93 9.39 11.62
C GLU A 154 -29.37 8.21 12.50
N LEU A 155 -30.40 8.41 13.32
CA LEU A 155 -30.99 7.32 14.09
C LEU A 155 -31.81 6.41 13.16
N ILE A 156 -31.38 5.15 13.03
CA ILE A 156 -32.10 4.16 12.24
C ILE A 156 -33.21 3.52 13.10
N THR A 157 -34.46 3.63 12.64
CA THR A 157 -35.62 2.98 13.27
C THR A 157 -36.15 1.78 12.49
N ASP A 158 -35.59 1.49 11.31
CA ASP A 158 -35.94 0.32 10.51
C ASP A 158 -35.57 -0.97 11.25
N GLU A 159 -36.54 -1.85 11.47
CA GLU A 159 -36.37 -3.07 12.27
C GLU A 159 -35.29 -4.01 11.72
N THR A 160 -35.13 -4.10 10.40
CA THR A 160 -34.16 -5.02 9.79
C THR A 160 -32.74 -4.55 10.07
N GLN A 161 -32.51 -3.25 9.98
CA GLN A 161 -31.23 -2.62 10.25
C GLN A 161 -30.90 -2.58 11.75
N VAL A 162 -31.90 -2.32 12.61
CA VAL A 162 -31.73 -2.40 14.07
C VAL A 162 -31.41 -3.84 14.50
N THR A 163 -32.04 -4.85 13.87
CA THR A 163 -31.72 -6.27 14.10
C THR A 163 -30.28 -6.60 13.71
N ARG A 164 -29.79 -6.04 12.61
CA ARG A 164 -28.38 -6.16 12.21
C ARG A 164 -27.47 -5.51 13.26
N GLY A 165 -27.80 -4.31 13.74
CA GLY A 165 -27.13 -3.64 14.86
C GLY A 165 -27.07 -4.49 16.11
N LYS A 166 -28.16 -5.18 16.46
CA LYS A 166 -28.22 -6.14 17.56
C LYS A 166 -27.24 -7.30 17.38
N THR A 167 -27.17 -7.90 16.19
CA THR A 167 -26.20 -8.98 15.91
C THR A 167 -24.76 -8.51 16.09
N ILE A 168 -24.44 -7.28 15.65
CA ILE A 168 -23.11 -6.68 15.85
C ILE A 168 -22.84 -6.49 17.35
N TYR A 169 -23.83 -5.97 18.09
CA TYR A 169 -23.74 -5.78 19.53
C TYR A 169 -23.47 -7.09 20.28
N GLU A 170 -24.22 -8.15 19.98
CA GLU A 170 -24.07 -9.46 20.61
C GLU A 170 -22.69 -10.08 20.33
N GLY A 171 -22.15 -9.88 19.12
CA GLY A 171 -20.84 -10.41 18.73
C GLY A 171 -19.65 -9.64 19.30
N ASN A 172 -19.78 -8.33 19.54
CA ASN A 172 -18.63 -7.45 19.78
C ASN A 172 -18.71 -6.64 21.09
N CYS A 173 -19.90 -6.25 21.52
CA CYS A 173 -20.11 -5.27 22.60
C CYS A 173 -20.59 -5.92 23.91
N ALA A 174 -21.42 -6.97 23.80
CA ALA A 174 -22.09 -7.61 24.93
C ALA A 174 -21.13 -8.20 25.97
N VAL A 175 -19.91 -8.58 25.55
CA VAL A 175 -18.88 -9.10 26.48
C VAL A 175 -18.50 -8.10 27.57
N CYS A 176 -18.54 -6.80 27.26
CA CYS A 176 -18.20 -5.72 28.20
C CYS A 176 -19.45 -5.03 28.76
N HIS A 177 -20.48 -4.84 27.94
CA HIS A 177 -21.69 -4.08 28.27
C HIS A 177 -22.89 -4.94 28.68
N GLY A 178 -22.75 -6.27 28.71
CA GLY A 178 -23.84 -7.20 29.04
C GLY A 178 -24.75 -7.48 27.85
N ASN A 179 -25.44 -8.63 27.89
CA ASN A 179 -26.30 -9.07 26.78
C ASN A 179 -27.54 -8.20 26.60
N LEU A 180 -27.98 -7.53 27.66
CA LEU A 180 -29.12 -6.62 27.68
C LEU A 180 -28.69 -5.14 27.76
N GLY A 181 -27.39 -4.85 27.63
CA GLY A 181 -26.85 -3.50 27.83
C GLY A 181 -26.72 -3.10 29.29
N GLU A 182 -26.92 -4.04 30.22
CA GLU A 182 -26.99 -3.77 31.66
C GLU A 182 -25.67 -3.27 32.27
N GLY A 183 -24.57 -3.32 31.51
CA GLY A 183 -23.23 -3.00 31.95
C GLY A 183 -22.45 -4.18 32.53
N GLY A 184 -21.19 -3.93 32.88
CA GLY A 184 -20.28 -4.94 33.39
C GLY A 184 -18.90 -4.33 33.57
N VAL A 185 -17.96 -4.74 32.71
CA VAL A 185 -16.70 -4.01 32.53
C VAL A 185 -17.00 -2.61 32.00
N GLY A 186 -17.86 -2.52 30.98
CA GLY A 186 -18.37 -1.26 30.43
C GLY A 186 -19.50 -0.63 31.27
N PRO A 187 -19.91 0.60 30.94
CA PRO A 187 -21.07 1.26 31.54
C PRO A 187 -22.40 0.59 31.16
N ASN A 188 -23.43 0.88 31.94
CA ASN A 188 -24.81 0.58 31.61
C ASN A 188 -25.24 1.43 30.40
N LEU A 189 -25.85 0.80 29.40
CA LEU A 189 -26.34 1.44 28.18
C LEU A 189 -27.88 1.56 28.15
N THR A 190 -28.57 1.11 29.20
CA THR A 190 -30.03 1.13 29.27
C THR A 190 -30.61 2.35 30.00
N ASP A 191 -29.77 3.15 30.65
CA ASP A 191 -30.21 4.33 31.41
C ASP A 191 -30.05 5.64 30.64
N GLU A 192 -30.37 6.76 31.29
CA GLU A 192 -30.35 8.11 30.71
C GLU A 192 -29.02 8.86 30.91
N PHE A 193 -28.00 8.23 31.50
CA PHE A 193 -26.74 8.85 31.86
C PHE A 193 -25.61 8.38 30.94
N TRP A 194 -24.87 9.34 30.39
CA TRP A 194 -23.82 9.09 29.41
C TRP A 194 -22.52 9.78 29.79
N ILE A 195 -21.39 9.07 29.63
CA ILE A 195 -20.04 9.61 29.89
C ILE A 195 -19.52 10.42 28.70
N HIS A 196 -19.90 10.03 27.48
CA HIS A 196 -19.37 10.58 26.22
C HIS A 196 -20.46 11.18 25.33
N GLY A 197 -21.62 11.54 25.91
CA GLY A 197 -22.80 12.03 25.19
C GLY A 197 -23.74 10.90 24.74
N GLY A 198 -25.05 11.17 24.73
CA GLY A 198 -26.11 10.20 24.45
C GLY A 198 -26.79 10.36 23.09
N SER A 199 -26.30 11.26 22.23
CA SER A 199 -26.80 11.40 20.86
C SER A 199 -26.32 10.25 19.98
N VAL A 200 -27.02 9.96 18.86
CA VAL A 200 -26.56 8.95 17.89
C VAL A 200 -25.18 9.26 17.33
N SER A 201 -24.86 10.54 17.13
CA SER A 201 -23.55 11.00 16.69
C SER A 201 -22.46 10.76 17.73
N SER A 202 -22.74 11.07 19.01
CA SER A 202 -21.81 10.83 20.12
C SER A 202 -21.52 9.34 20.32
N ILE A 203 -22.55 8.50 20.23
CA ILE A 203 -22.41 7.04 20.35
C ILE A 203 -21.62 6.50 19.14
N PHE A 204 -21.95 6.94 17.93
CA PHE A 204 -21.22 6.57 16.71
C PHE A 204 -19.74 6.91 16.83
N GLN A 205 -19.42 8.13 17.26
CA GLN A 205 -18.04 8.59 17.46
C GLN A 205 -17.31 7.73 18.49
N THR A 206 -17.98 7.43 19.62
CA THR A 206 -17.42 6.60 20.69
C THR A 206 -17.15 5.18 20.22
N VAL A 207 -18.04 4.59 19.41
CA VAL A 207 -17.84 3.26 18.81
C VAL A 207 -16.71 3.29 17.77
N LYS A 208 -16.69 4.28 16.88
CA LYS A 208 -15.70 4.38 15.81
C LYS A 208 -14.27 4.51 16.35
N TYR A 209 -14.03 5.50 17.21
CA TYR A 209 -12.68 5.77 17.72
C TYR A 209 -12.34 5.01 19.01
N GLY A 210 -13.33 4.48 19.71
CA GLY A 210 -13.14 3.84 21.00
C GLY A 210 -12.74 4.83 22.10
N VAL A 211 -12.46 4.27 23.28
CA VAL A 211 -11.89 5.01 24.42
C VAL A 211 -10.75 4.16 25.00
N PRO A 212 -9.58 4.11 24.31
CA PRO A 212 -8.51 3.16 24.64
C PRO A 212 -8.00 3.31 26.09
N GLU A 213 -7.95 4.54 26.60
CA GLU A 213 -7.56 4.84 27.99
C GLU A 213 -8.47 4.20 29.04
N LYS A 214 -9.71 3.85 28.66
CA LYS A 214 -10.72 3.18 29.50
C LYS A 214 -10.98 1.73 29.06
N GLY A 215 -10.20 1.20 28.11
CA GLY A 215 -10.26 -0.18 27.66
C GLY A 215 -11.24 -0.48 26.52
N MET A 216 -11.93 0.53 25.96
CA MET A 216 -12.77 0.35 24.78
C MET A 216 -11.93 0.54 23.50
N ILE A 217 -11.84 -0.50 22.68
CA ILE A 217 -11.07 -0.46 21.42
C ILE A 217 -11.75 0.38 20.34
N SER A 218 -10.99 0.85 19.36
CA SER A 218 -11.52 1.47 18.13
C SER A 218 -12.09 0.39 17.21
N TRP A 219 -13.24 0.67 16.60
CA TRP A 219 -13.88 -0.21 15.63
C TRP A 219 -13.76 0.28 14.18
N GLU A 220 -13.15 1.44 13.94
CA GLU A 220 -12.98 2.06 12.60
C GLU A 220 -12.33 1.12 11.57
N ALA A 221 -11.36 0.31 12.00
CA ALA A 221 -10.65 -0.62 11.11
C ALA A 221 -11.41 -1.95 10.87
N THR A 222 -12.44 -2.24 11.66
CA THR A 222 -13.10 -3.56 11.70
C THR A 222 -14.54 -3.52 11.23
N LEU A 223 -15.26 -2.44 11.54
CA LEU A 223 -16.67 -2.25 11.18
C LEU A 223 -16.81 -1.17 10.12
N LYS A 224 -17.72 -1.40 9.17
CA LYS A 224 -18.09 -0.38 8.19
C LYS A 224 -18.87 0.75 8.87
N PRO A 225 -18.86 1.98 8.33
CA PRO A 225 -19.62 3.08 8.90
C PRO A 225 -21.12 2.77 9.08
N LEU A 226 -21.76 2.15 8.09
CA LEU A 226 -23.14 1.69 8.26
C LEU A 226 -23.32 0.69 9.41
N ASP A 227 -22.42 -0.29 9.56
CA ASP A 227 -22.48 -1.24 10.68
C ASP A 227 -22.35 -0.50 12.04
N ILE A 228 -21.50 0.55 12.11
CA ILE A 228 -21.35 1.40 13.29
C ILE A 228 -22.63 2.21 13.56
N GLN A 229 -23.28 2.77 12.54
CA GLN A 229 -24.56 3.45 12.68
C GLN A 229 -25.67 2.51 13.14
N GLN A 230 -25.72 1.30 12.60
CA GLN A 230 -26.70 0.27 12.97
C GLN A 230 -26.55 -0.16 14.42
N VAL A 231 -25.33 -0.45 14.88
CA VAL A 231 -25.09 -0.80 16.30
C VAL A 231 -25.36 0.38 17.23
N SER A 232 -25.02 1.61 16.83
CA SER A 232 -25.30 2.83 17.60
C SER A 232 -26.81 3.06 17.76
N SER A 233 -27.58 2.84 16.69
CA SER A 233 -29.04 2.92 16.72
C SER A 233 -29.66 1.84 17.60
N PHE A 234 -29.11 0.62 17.56
CA PHE A 234 -29.53 -0.45 18.47
C PHE A 234 -29.22 -0.10 19.94
N ILE A 235 -28.04 0.46 20.24
CA ILE A 235 -27.69 0.88 21.60
C ILE A 235 -28.70 1.91 22.14
N ILE A 236 -29.10 2.90 21.32
CA ILE A 236 -30.14 3.87 21.70
C ILE A 236 -31.47 3.17 22.01
N SER A 237 -31.84 2.14 21.24
CA SER A 237 -33.08 1.38 21.47
C SER A 237 -33.12 0.63 22.82
N LEU A 238 -31.97 0.44 23.48
CA LEU A 238 -31.89 -0.17 24.82
C LEU A 238 -32.27 0.79 25.94
N GLN A 239 -32.23 2.11 25.68
CA GLN A 239 -32.54 3.10 26.70
C GLN A 239 -33.99 2.95 27.20
N GLY A 240 -34.16 2.96 28.52
CA GLY A 240 -35.45 2.75 29.19
C GLY A 240 -35.80 1.27 29.43
N THR A 241 -34.98 0.32 28.94
CA THR A 241 -35.10 -1.07 29.37
C THR A 241 -34.60 -1.24 30.81
N ASN A 242 -35.22 -2.14 31.56
CA ASN A 242 -34.92 -2.37 32.97
C ASN A 242 -34.40 -3.80 33.21
N PRO A 243 -33.14 -4.08 32.87
CA PRO A 243 -32.54 -5.38 33.13
C PRO A 243 -32.39 -5.61 34.65
N PRO A 244 -32.59 -6.85 35.14
CA PRO A 244 -32.59 -7.16 36.57
C PRO A 244 -31.25 -6.92 37.28
N ASN A 245 -30.16 -6.82 36.51
CA ASN A 245 -28.77 -6.68 36.96
C ASN A 245 -28.09 -5.42 36.41
N GLY A 246 -28.85 -4.36 36.14
CA GLY A 246 -28.32 -3.05 35.69
C GLY A 246 -27.26 -2.48 36.63
N LYS A 247 -26.09 -2.15 36.07
CA LYS A 247 -25.02 -1.41 36.74
C LYS A 247 -25.52 0.01 37.05
N ALA A 248 -25.02 0.60 38.15
CA ALA A 248 -25.37 1.96 38.53
C ALA A 248 -25.02 2.96 37.41
N ALA A 249 -25.88 3.97 37.23
CA ALA A 249 -25.71 5.01 36.22
C ALA A 249 -24.37 5.73 36.34
N GLN A 250 -23.77 6.06 35.19
CA GLN A 250 -22.46 6.70 35.10
C GLN A 250 -22.48 7.85 34.10
N GLY A 251 -21.83 8.96 34.45
CA GLY A 251 -21.82 10.16 33.62
C GLY A 251 -22.98 11.09 33.91
N ASP A 252 -23.30 11.95 32.94
CA ASP A 252 -24.30 13.00 33.09
C ASP A 252 -25.59 12.61 32.39
N LYS A 253 -26.72 13.03 32.96
CA LYS A 253 -28.02 12.81 32.34
C LYS A 253 -28.05 13.53 30.99
N TYR A 254 -28.23 12.77 29.92
CA TYR A 254 -28.34 13.32 28.58
C TYR A 254 -29.77 13.83 28.36
N THR A 255 -29.88 15.13 28.11
CA THR A 255 -31.10 15.74 27.58
C THR A 255 -30.87 16.03 26.11
N PRO A 256 -31.66 15.48 25.17
CA PRO A 256 -31.60 15.89 23.78
C PRO A 256 -31.82 17.41 23.75
N GLU A 257 -30.79 18.15 23.36
CA GLU A 257 -30.89 19.59 23.19
C GLU A 257 -32.01 19.84 22.16
N GLU A 258 -32.98 20.70 22.50
CA GLU A 258 -33.94 21.23 21.53
C GLU A 258 -33.15 21.66 20.31
N ALA A 259 -33.48 21.08 19.15
CA ALA A 259 -32.79 21.29 17.89
C ALA A 259 -32.37 22.76 17.77
N ALA A 260 -31.06 23.01 17.78
CA ALA A 260 -30.48 24.35 17.82
C ALA A 260 -31.24 25.27 16.86
N GLU A 261 -31.86 26.32 17.41
CA GLU A 261 -32.47 27.37 16.61
C GLU A 261 -31.41 27.88 15.60
N PRO A 262 -31.79 28.09 14.33
CA PRO A 262 -30.85 28.54 13.33
C PRO A 262 -30.29 29.89 13.78
N VAL A 263 -28.96 29.93 13.96
CA VAL A 263 -28.21 31.13 14.29
C VAL A 263 -28.50 32.17 13.19
N GLU A 264 -29.27 33.20 13.51
CA GLU A 264 -29.44 34.36 12.64
C GLU A 264 -28.06 34.96 12.36
N ALA A 265 -27.74 35.08 11.07
CA ALA A 265 -26.50 35.67 10.60
C ALA A 265 -26.42 37.14 11.05
N GLU A 266 -25.47 37.45 11.92
CA GLU A 266 -25.15 38.83 12.29
C GLU A 266 -24.50 39.52 11.08
N GLU A 267 -25.25 40.44 10.49
CA GLU A 267 -24.85 41.27 9.36
C GLU A 267 -23.75 42.24 9.81
N VAL A 268 -22.51 41.96 9.41
CA VAL A 268 -21.36 42.84 9.68
C VAL A 268 -21.45 44.05 8.74
N ILE A 269 -21.75 45.20 9.32
CA ILE A 269 -21.64 46.54 8.71
C ILE A 269 -20.20 47.03 8.78
#